data_AF-G7ML08-F1
#
_entry.id   AF-G7ML08-F1
#
_cell.length_a   1.000
_cell.length_b   1.000
_cell.length_c   1.000
_cell.angle_alpha   90.00
_cell.angle_beta   90.00
_cell.angle_gamma   90.00
#
_symmetry.space_group_name_H-M   'P 1'
#
loop_
_entity.id
_entity.type
_entity.pdbx_description
1 polymer ?
#
loop_
_entity_poly.entity_id
_entity_poly.type
_entity_poly.pdbx_seq_one_letter_code
_entity_poly.pdbx_strand_id
1 'polypeptide(L)'
;MDNYTRDEDTDEDFDTQFIIQQSLQDIYKPGTAQHAPKDESSHSFLSADYKKIVETIEKGKEDALSHLTKYHSAFGEADEIGWIPLHKAAVQLNKKILEITLSASDPSLWEQTTHNGETPLFLAVSNCLLENATFLLLNGCNPNAKNFEGNSPLLTAVLRDSYDMAALLINYGADVNLRCANERTALHEAAKLGREDMVKLMLVSGAHPDPQSTYGFTPLALAAQSGHTEIMEMLLRKGANAHGQASDSSSILLEAASGGNPDAVALLLEYGADANIPKNSGHLPIHVAADRGHLLALKILIPVTDLAAIKQSGISPVHCAAAGAHPQCLELLIQAGFDVNFMLDQRVSKHYDDHRKSALHFAVSNSDLSSVKLLLSAGALPNQDPVNCLQIALRMGNYELISLLLRHGANVNYFCRVNPLHFPSALQYTLKDEVMLRMLLNYGYDTQRCFDCPHGDKVHPSYTVEGWTSTVIKDTKFCEVITLSWLQHLSGKVVRVMLDYVDQVRICSKLKAVLQKQGIWSEIHFILTNPRSLKHLCRLKIRKCMGRLHLRCPVFMSFLPLPNRLKAYVLYKEYDLYGQGIFTGTW
;
A
#
# COMPACT_ATOMS: atom_id res chain seq x y z
N MET A 1 -17.71 9.46 17.64
CA MET A 1 -17.34 10.62 16.80
C MET A 1 -15.85 10.70 16.87
N ASP A 2 -15.19 10.23 15.81
CA ASP A 2 -13.83 10.51 15.37
C ASP A 2 -13.56 9.50 14.25
N ASN A 3 -14.16 9.77 13.08
CA ASN A 3 -13.81 9.13 11.82
C ASN A 3 -12.67 9.96 11.22
N TYR A 4 -11.43 9.53 11.43
CA TYR A 4 -10.32 9.89 10.54
C TYR A 4 -9.87 8.58 9.91
N THR A 5 -10.40 8.34 8.71
CA THR A 5 -9.89 7.38 7.75
C THR A 5 -8.40 7.64 7.51
N ARG A 6 -7.64 6.57 7.36
CA ARG A 6 -6.24 6.61 6.91
C ARG A 6 -6.16 7.39 5.60
N ASP A 7 -5.39 8.48 5.57
CA ASP A 7 -5.09 9.23 4.33
C ASP A 7 -4.20 8.43 3.34
N GLU A 8 -3.69 7.27 3.74
CA GLU A 8 -3.06 6.30 2.81
C GLU A 8 -4.12 5.54 1.99
N ASP A 9 -5.34 5.39 2.51
CA ASP A 9 -6.43 4.65 1.84
C ASP A 9 -7.12 5.51 0.77
N THR A 10 -6.99 6.84 0.76
CA THR A 10 -7.71 7.68 -0.23
C THR A 10 -7.09 7.66 -1.63
N ASP A 11 -5.76 7.51 -1.73
CA ASP A 11 -5.06 7.39 -3.01
C ASP A 11 -5.31 5.99 -3.61
N GLU A 12 -5.29 4.94 -2.78
CA GLU A 12 -5.66 3.58 -3.19
C GLU A 12 -7.15 3.44 -3.48
N ASP A 13 -8.04 4.05 -2.68
CA ASP A 13 -9.50 3.97 -2.90
C ASP A 13 -9.90 4.64 -4.22
N PHE A 14 -9.23 5.72 -4.64
CA PHE A 14 -9.55 6.37 -5.92
C PHE A 14 -9.14 5.52 -7.13
N ASP A 15 -7.92 4.96 -7.13
CA ASP A 15 -7.48 4.04 -8.19
C ASP A 15 -8.28 2.75 -8.17
N THR A 16 -8.62 2.22 -6.99
CA THR A 16 -9.43 1.02 -6.84
C THR A 16 -10.87 1.27 -7.29
N GLN A 17 -11.48 2.40 -6.93
CA GLN A 17 -12.83 2.77 -7.34
C GLN A 17 -12.91 3.05 -8.85
N PHE A 18 -11.88 3.63 -9.44
CA PHE A 18 -11.78 3.81 -10.89
C PHE A 18 -11.50 2.50 -11.63
N ILE A 19 -10.63 1.62 -11.13
CA ILE A 19 -10.43 0.26 -11.69
C ILE A 19 -11.73 -0.53 -11.59
N ILE A 20 -12.48 -0.42 -10.50
CA ILE A 20 -13.80 -1.01 -10.36
C ILE A 20 -14.75 -0.42 -11.40
N GLN A 21 -14.78 0.90 -11.60
CA GLN A 21 -15.64 1.55 -12.60
C GLN A 21 -15.25 1.17 -14.04
N GLN A 22 -13.96 1.10 -14.35
CA GLN A 22 -13.45 0.69 -15.66
C GLN A 22 -13.70 -0.79 -15.92
N SER A 23 -13.55 -1.64 -14.89
CA SER A 23 -13.90 -3.07 -14.95
C SER A 23 -15.41 -3.26 -15.14
N LEU A 24 -16.24 -2.44 -14.50
CA LEU A 24 -17.70 -2.43 -14.71
C LEU A 24 -18.05 -1.99 -16.13
N GLN A 25 -17.37 -0.99 -16.69
CA GLN A 25 -17.57 -0.58 -18.09
C GLN A 25 -17.10 -1.63 -19.11
N ASP A 26 -16.03 -2.38 -18.80
CA ASP A 26 -15.55 -3.49 -19.63
C ASP A 26 -16.49 -4.71 -19.60
N ILE A 27 -17.23 -4.93 -18.50
CA ILE A 27 -18.30 -5.95 -18.42
C ILE A 27 -19.44 -5.65 -19.41
N TYR A 28 -19.65 -4.37 -19.77
CA TYR A 28 -20.67 -3.96 -20.74
C TYR A 28 -20.22 -4.00 -22.21
N LYS A 29 -19.07 -4.62 -22.55
CA LYS A 29 -18.76 -4.98 -23.94
C LYS A 29 -19.73 -6.08 -24.40
N PRO A 30 -20.56 -5.87 -25.44
CA PRO A 30 -21.49 -6.90 -25.91
C PRO A 30 -20.72 -7.97 -26.71
N GLY A 31 -20.11 -8.91 -26.00
CA GLY A 31 -19.61 -10.17 -26.55
C GLY A 31 -20.65 -11.26 -26.42
N THR A 32 -21.38 -11.53 -27.51
CA THR A 32 -22.17 -12.77 -27.76
C THR A 32 -22.98 -13.30 -26.57
N ALA A 33 -24.19 -12.77 -26.39
CA ALA A 33 -25.19 -13.36 -25.51
C ALA A 33 -25.58 -14.78 -25.99
N GLN A 34 -25.16 -15.80 -25.24
CA GLN A 34 -25.74 -17.13 -25.33
C GLN A 34 -27.06 -17.15 -24.56
N HIS A 35 -28.11 -17.63 -25.24
CA HIS A 35 -29.46 -17.81 -24.73
C HIS A 35 -29.52 -18.62 -23.42
N ALA A 36 -30.17 -18.06 -22.41
CA ALA A 36 -30.77 -18.81 -21.30
C ALA A 36 -32.28 -18.45 -21.22
N PRO A 37 -33.17 -19.40 -20.90
CA PRO A 37 -34.60 -19.26 -21.10
C PRO A 37 -35.25 -18.40 -20.01
N LYS A 38 -36.26 -17.62 -20.41
CA LYS A 38 -37.06 -16.74 -19.56
C LYS A 38 -38.08 -17.54 -18.75
N ASP A 39 -38.03 -17.38 -17.43
CA ASP A 39 -39.18 -17.66 -16.57
C ASP A 39 -40.16 -16.47 -16.64
N GLU A 40 -41.39 -16.78 -17.08
CA GLU A 40 -42.52 -15.87 -17.13
C GLU A 40 -43.17 -15.75 -15.76
N SER A 41 -43.11 -14.57 -15.12
CA SER A 41 -44.18 -14.08 -14.21
C SER A 41 -43.90 -12.68 -13.66
N SER A 42 -44.00 -11.67 -14.52
CA SER A 42 -44.37 -10.31 -14.12
C SER A 42 -45.23 -9.70 -15.22
N HIS A 43 -46.51 -9.48 -14.95
CA HIS A 43 -47.44 -8.86 -15.89
C HIS A 43 -47.04 -7.40 -16.13
N SER A 44 -46.29 -7.13 -17.21
CA SER A 44 -46.05 -5.77 -17.69
C SER A 44 -47.25 -5.28 -18.51
N PHE A 45 -47.77 -4.10 -18.15
CA PHE A 45 -48.86 -3.38 -18.81
C PHE A 45 -48.45 -2.76 -20.17
N LEU A 46 -47.61 -3.44 -20.95
CA LEU A 46 -47.12 -2.97 -22.24
C LEU A 46 -48.05 -3.42 -23.37
N SER A 47 -48.39 -2.51 -24.30
CA SER A 47 -49.28 -2.84 -25.41
C SER A 47 -48.65 -3.87 -26.35
N ALA A 48 -49.51 -4.66 -27.01
CA ALA A 48 -49.06 -5.60 -28.05
C ALA A 48 -48.39 -4.85 -29.23
N ASP A 49 -48.83 -3.61 -29.47
CA ASP A 49 -48.29 -2.73 -30.50
C ASP A 49 -46.87 -2.25 -30.14
N TYR A 50 -46.61 -1.88 -28.89
CA TYR A 50 -45.26 -1.57 -28.39
C TYR A 50 -44.29 -2.73 -28.61
N LYS A 51 -44.66 -3.95 -28.19
CA LYS A 51 -43.82 -5.15 -28.35
C LYS A 51 -43.46 -5.39 -29.81
N LYS A 52 -44.43 -5.20 -30.71
CA LYS A 52 -44.24 -5.36 -32.16
C LYS A 52 -43.33 -4.27 -32.74
N ILE A 53 -43.49 -3.02 -32.31
CA ILE A 53 -42.64 -1.90 -32.72
C ILE A 53 -41.18 -2.15 -32.29
N VAL A 54 -40.94 -2.50 -31.02
CA VAL A 54 -39.59 -2.78 -30.52
C VAL A 54 -38.95 -3.94 -31.27
N GLU A 55 -39.68 -5.05 -31.46
CA GLU A 55 -39.18 -6.20 -32.21
C GLU A 55 -38.83 -5.84 -33.67
N THR A 56 -39.60 -4.95 -34.32
CA THR A 56 -39.27 -4.47 -35.68
C THR A 56 -38.04 -3.56 -35.72
N ILE A 57 -37.84 -2.73 -34.70
CA ILE A 57 -36.67 -1.86 -34.55
C ILE A 57 -35.42 -2.72 -34.34
N GLU A 58 -35.46 -3.68 -33.42
CA GLU A 58 -34.35 -4.60 -33.13
C GLU A 58 -33.97 -5.44 -34.36
N LYS A 59 -34.97 -5.91 -35.13
CA LYS A 59 -34.75 -6.72 -36.34
C LYS A 59 -34.33 -5.92 -37.57
N GLY A 60 -34.31 -4.60 -37.52
CA GLY A 60 -33.82 -3.80 -38.63
C GLY A 60 -34.83 -3.57 -39.78
N LYS A 61 -36.13 -3.80 -39.58
CA LYS A 61 -37.11 -3.89 -40.69
C LYS A 61 -37.79 -2.55 -41.01
N GLU A 62 -37.27 -1.86 -42.04
CA GLU A 62 -37.75 -0.54 -42.51
C GLU A 62 -39.24 -0.54 -42.90
N ASP A 63 -39.64 -1.39 -43.85
CA ASP A 63 -41.01 -1.41 -44.40
C ASP A 63 -42.06 -1.69 -43.32
N ALA A 64 -41.76 -2.65 -42.45
CA ALA A 64 -42.65 -3.04 -41.35
C ALA A 64 -42.84 -1.90 -40.34
N LEU A 65 -41.77 -1.17 -40.02
CA LEU A 65 -41.81 -0.04 -39.10
C LEU A 65 -42.61 1.14 -39.71
N SER A 66 -42.47 1.40 -41.00
CA SER A 66 -43.20 2.47 -41.69
C SER A 66 -44.73 2.32 -41.56
N HIS A 67 -45.24 1.08 -41.59
CA HIS A 67 -46.66 0.78 -41.41
C HIS A 67 -47.14 0.92 -39.95
N LEU A 68 -46.24 0.80 -38.98
CA LEU A 68 -46.51 0.88 -37.54
C LEU A 68 -46.48 2.31 -37.00
N THR A 69 -46.04 3.29 -37.79
CA THR A 69 -46.05 4.73 -37.44
C THR A 69 -47.44 5.27 -37.11
N LYS A 70 -48.52 4.57 -37.50
CA LYS A 70 -49.91 4.94 -37.17
C LYS A 70 -50.20 4.88 -35.66
N TYR A 71 -49.47 4.06 -34.91
CA TYR A 71 -49.68 3.81 -33.47
C TYR A 71 -48.85 4.76 -32.60
N HIS A 72 -49.07 6.07 -32.72
CA HIS A 72 -48.29 7.12 -32.05
C HIS A 72 -48.21 6.93 -30.52
N SER A 73 -49.28 6.44 -29.88
CA SER A 73 -49.29 6.19 -28.43
C SER A 73 -48.28 5.13 -27.99
N ALA A 74 -47.98 4.14 -28.83
CA ALA A 74 -47.05 3.07 -28.51
C ALA A 74 -45.58 3.50 -28.58
N PHE A 75 -45.28 4.65 -29.19
CA PHE A 75 -43.93 5.23 -29.21
C PHE A 75 -43.55 5.94 -27.90
N GLY A 76 -44.53 6.24 -27.03
CA GLY A 76 -44.30 6.80 -25.70
C GLY A 76 -44.27 5.76 -24.57
N GLU A 77 -44.55 4.49 -24.86
CA GLU A 77 -44.46 3.42 -23.88
C GLU A 77 -42.99 3.08 -23.58
N ALA A 78 -42.69 2.86 -22.30
CA ALA A 78 -41.33 2.57 -21.84
C ALA A 78 -41.24 1.15 -21.25
N ASP A 79 -40.16 0.43 -21.52
CA ASP A 79 -39.88 -0.87 -20.89
C ASP A 79 -39.54 -0.75 -19.39
N GLU A 80 -39.27 -1.90 -18.75
CA GLU A 80 -38.87 -2.00 -17.34
C GLU A 80 -37.57 -1.25 -17.00
N ILE A 81 -36.81 -0.81 -18.02
CA ILE A 81 -35.54 -0.07 -17.91
C ILE A 81 -35.76 1.41 -18.29
N GLY A 82 -37.00 1.80 -18.63
CA GLY A 82 -37.37 3.15 -19.05
C GLY A 82 -37.02 3.45 -20.52
N TRP A 83 -36.67 2.44 -21.32
CA TRP A 83 -36.40 2.64 -22.74
C TRP A 83 -37.68 2.75 -23.53
N ILE A 84 -37.71 3.72 -24.43
CA ILE A 84 -38.80 3.91 -25.40
C ILE A 84 -38.31 3.41 -26.76
N PRO A 85 -39.19 3.23 -27.76
CA PRO A 85 -38.79 2.79 -29.09
C PRO A 85 -37.69 3.68 -29.71
N LEU A 86 -37.70 4.99 -29.41
CA LEU A 86 -36.64 5.90 -29.84
C LEU A 86 -35.27 5.59 -29.21
N HIS A 87 -35.21 5.21 -27.92
CA HIS A 87 -33.97 4.75 -27.26
C HIS A 87 -33.41 3.51 -27.96
N LYS A 88 -34.26 2.54 -28.32
CA LYS A 88 -33.86 1.32 -29.06
C LYS A 88 -33.39 1.65 -30.47
N ALA A 89 -34.06 2.58 -31.15
CA ALA A 89 -33.70 3.01 -32.49
C ALA A 89 -32.37 3.79 -32.52
N ALA A 90 -32.07 4.56 -31.47
CA ALA A 90 -30.81 5.30 -31.38
C ALA A 90 -29.57 4.40 -31.29
N VAL A 91 -29.73 3.19 -30.73
CA VAL A 91 -28.68 2.15 -30.61
C VAL A 91 -28.60 1.25 -31.85
N GLN A 92 -29.54 1.36 -32.78
CA GLN A 92 -29.60 0.51 -33.95
C GLN A 92 -28.64 0.99 -35.05
N LEU A 93 -27.99 0.06 -35.75
CA LEU A 93 -27.01 0.36 -36.81
C LEU A 93 -27.65 0.95 -38.07
N ASN A 94 -28.91 0.62 -38.35
CA ASN A 94 -29.62 1.14 -39.51
C ASN A 94 -30.24 2.51 -39.20
N LYS A 95 -29.57 3.57 -39.65
CA LYS A 95 -29.99 4.97 -39.48
C LYS A 95 -31.43 5.24 -39.90
N LYS A 96 -31.93 4.62 -40.96
CA LYS A 96 -33.32 4.86 -41.44
C LYS A 96 -34.38 4.48 -40.43
N ILE A 97 -34.09 3.52 -39.55
CA ILE A 97 -35.01 3.12 -38.47
C ILE A 97 -35.13 4.26 -37.48
N LEU A 98 -34.01 4.88 -37.13
CA LEU A 98 -34.00 6.09 -36.32
C LEU A 98 -34.78 7.23 -36.98
N GLU A 99 -34.58 7.46 -38.28
CA GLU A 99 -35.32 8.49 -39.04
C GLU A 99 -36.84 8.25 -39.01
N ILE A 100 -37.28 7.01 -39.26
CA ILE A 100 -38.70 6.64 -39.22
C ILE A 100 -39.25 6.80 -37.79
N THR A 101 -38.55 6.28 -36.78
CA THR A 101 -39.00 6.39 -35.38
C THR A 101 -39.06 7.83 -34.88
N LEU A 102 -38.08 8.68 -35.22
CA LEU A 102 -38.06 10.09 -34.81
C LEU A 102 -39.20 10.86 -35.48
N SER A 103 -39.46 10.61 -36.77
CA SER A 103 -40.57 11.24 -37.50
C SER A 103 -41.95 10.87 -36.97
N ALA A 104 -42.09 9.69 -36.36
CA ALA A 104 -43.32 9.19 -35.77
C ALA A 104 -43.48 9.54 -34.28
N SER A 105 -42.41 10.01 -33.62
CA SER A 105 -42.40 10.32 -32.20
C SER A 105 -42.66 11.81 -31.94
N ASP A 106 -43.38 12.11 -30.87
CA ASP A 106 -43.58 13.50 -30.44
C ASP A 106 -42.26 14.14 -29.99
N PRO A 107 -42.01 15.44 -30.27
CA PRO A 107 -40.78 16.14 -29.89
C PRO A 107 -40.48 16.14 -28.38
N SER A 108 -41.50 15.98 -27.54
CA SER A 108 -41.34 15.85 -26.08
C SER A 108 -40.61 14.57 -25.66
N LEU A 109 -40.60 13.53 -26.50
CA LEU A 109 -39.97 12.24 -26.24
C LEU A 109 -38.47 12.22 -26.56
N TRP A 110 -37.96 13.22 -27.31
CA TRP A 110 -36.57 13.26 -27.75
C TRP A 110 -35.58 13.48 -26.60
N GLU A 111 -36.05 14.10 -25.51
CA GLU A 111 -35.29 14.35 -24.28
C GLU A 111 -35.73 13.45 -23.12
N GLN A 112 -36.65 12.49 -23.37
CA GLN A 112 -37.03 11.55 -22.33
C GLN A 112 -35.84 10.67 -21.98
N THR A 113 -35.63 10.45 -20.69
CA THR A 113 -34.48 9.68 -20.19
C THR A 113 -34.87 8.26 -19.80
N THR A 114 -33.93 7.33 -19.94
CA THR A 114 -34.01 5.99 -19.33
C THR A 114 -33.98 6.06 -17.80
N HIS A 115 -34.12 4.92 -17.11
CA HIS A 115 -33.92 4.86 -15.65
C HIS A 115 -32.51 5.24 -15.19
N ASN A 116 -31.53 5.30 -16.10
CA ASN A 116 -30.17 5.76 -15.82
C ASN A 116 -29.97 7.25 -16.14
N GLY A 117 -31.03 7.96 -16.58
CA GLY A 117 -30.95 9.36 -16.97
C GLY A 117 -30.42 9.57 -18.40
N GLU A 118 -30.29 8.52 -19.21
CA GLU A 118 -29.68 8.60 -20.54
C GLU A 118 -30.73 9.00 -21.59
N THR A 119 -30.43 9.98 -22.43
CA THR A 119 -31.27 10.36 -23.58
C THR A 119 -30.98 9.48 -24.81
N PRO A 120 -31.83 9.48 -25.84
CA PRO A 120 -31.54 8.79 -27.10
C PRO A 120 -30.21 9.24 -27.73
N LEU A 121 -29.89 10.54 -27.64
CA LEU A 121 -28.59 11.06 -28.08
C LEU A 121 -27.45 10.48 -27.25
N PHE A 122 -27.58 10.44 -25.92
CA PHE A 122 -26.57 9.85 -25.05
C PHE A 122 -26.28 8.38 -25.42
N LEU A 123 -27.32 7.60 -25.71
CA LEU A 123 -27.18 6.20 -26.13
C LEU A 123 -26.52 6.05 -27.52
N ALA A 124 -26.82 6.93 -28.47
CA ALA A 124 -26.15 6.93 -29.77
C ALA A 124 -24.65 7.24 -29.62
N VAL A 125 -24.31 8.19 -28.74
CA VAL A 125 -22.93 8.57 -28.41
C VAL A 125 -22.20 7.45 -27.68
N SER A 126 -22.83 6.81 -26.70
CA SER A 126 -22.22 5.71 -25.94
C SER A 126 -21.92 4.50 -26.83
N ASN A 127 -22.70 4.28 -27.89
CA ASN A 127 -22.46 3.24 -28.89
C ASN A 127 -21.59 3.68 -30.08
N CYS A 128 -21.04 4.90 -30.05
CA CYS A 128 -20.21 5.48 -31.12
C CYS A 128 -20.90 5.51 -32.50
N LEU A 129 -22.24 5.66 -32.54
CA LEU A 129 -23.02 5.68 -33.77
C LEU A 129 -23.11 7.11 -34.34
N LEU A 130 -22.08 7.48 -35.07
CA LEU A 130 -21.84 8.83 -35.58
C LEU A 130 -23.00 9.36 -36.44
N GLU A 131 -23.54 8.54 -37.35
CA GLU A 131 -24.66 8.91 -38.22
C GLU A 131 -25.95 9.17 -37.43
N ASN A 132 -26.21 8.33 -36.41
CA ASN A 132 -27.39 8.47 -35.55
C ASN A 132 -27.28 9.72 -34.67
N ALA A 133 -26.11 9.96 -34.07
CA ALA A 133 -25.85 11.16 -33.28
C ALA A 133 -25.96 12.44 -34.13
N THR A 134 -25.43 12.43 -35.36
CA THR A 134 -25.57 13.54 -36.32
C THR A 134 -27.03 13.86 -36.58
N PHE A 135 -27.85 12.82 -36.84
CA PHE A 135 -29.25 13.00 -37.12
C PHE A 135 -30.02 13.53 -35.91
N LEU A 136 -29.77 13.02 -34.71
CA LEU A 136 -30.41 13.51 -33.49
C LEU A 136 -30.05 14.98 -33.19
N LEU A 137 -28.80 15.37 -33.37
CA LEU A 137 -28.36 16.75 -33.18
C LEU A 137 -28.93 17.72 -34.22
N LEU A 138 -29.05 17.31 -35.49
CA LEU A 138 -29.72 18.09 -36.52
C LEU A 138 -31.19 18.37 -36.20
N ASN A 139 -31.84 17.46 -35.47
CA ASN A 139 -33.23 17.62 -35.02
C ASN A 139 -33.35 18.35 -33.67
N GLY A 140 -32.25 18.90 -33.13
CA GLY A 140 -32.29 19.78 -31.95
C GLY A 140 -32.23 19.07 -30.60
N CYS A 141 -31.82 17.79 -30.54
CA CYS A 141 -31.53 17.12 -29.28
C CYS A 141 -30.40 17.84 -28.52
N ASN A 142 -30.53 17.95 -27.20
CA ASN A 142 -29.58 18.69 -26.36
C ASN A 142 -28.25 17.91 -26.16
N PRO A 143 -27.10 18.41 -26.64
CA PRO A 143 -25.81 17.76 -26.46
C PRO A 143 -25.27 17.80 -25.02
N ASN A 144 -25.92 18.55 -24.12
CA ASN A 144 -25.47 18.77 -22.75
C ASN A 144 -26.28 17.98 -21.69
N ALA A 145 -27.23 17.13 -22.12
CA ALA A 145 -28.06 16.33 -21.24
C ALA A 145 -27.23 15.28 -20.49
N LYS A 146 -27.14 15.38 -19.17
CA LYS A 146 -26.37 14.46 -18.33
C LYS A 146 -27.21 13.25 -17.92
N ASN A 147 -26.54 12.09 -17.80
CA ASN A 147 -27.14 10.93 -17.15
C ASN A 147 -27.20 11.12 -15.61
N PHE A 148 -27.81 10.19 -14.88
CA PHE A 148 -27.92 10.27 -13.43
C PHE A 148 -26.59 10.09 -12.68
N GLU A 149 -25.57 9.53 -13.35
CA GLU A 149 -24.20 9.53 -12.84
C GLU A 149 -23.51 10.89 -13.01
N GLY A 150 -24.14 11.84 -13.71
CA GLY A 150 -23.60 13.17 -13.98
C GLY A 150 -22.69 13.25 -15.20
N ASN A 151 -22.60 12.21 -16.02
CA ASN A 151 -21.79 12.18 -17.25
C ASN A 151 -22.52 12.88 -18.40
N SER A 152 -21.80 13.70 -19.16
CA SER A 152 -22.29 14.33 -20.38
C SER A 152 -21.98 13.49 -21.63
N PRO A 153 -22.71 13.67 -22.75
CA PRO A 153 -22.38 13.01 -24.01
C PRO A 153 -20.94 13.29 -24.47
N LEU A 154 -20.45 14.54 -24.29
CA LEU A 154 -19.08 14.90 -24.62
C LEU A 154 -18.06 14.13 -23.77
N LEU A 155 -18.32 14.00 -22.45
CA LEU A 155 -17.49 13.19 -21.58
C LEU A 155 -17.49 11.71 -21.99
N THR A 156 -18.66 11.16 -22.34
CA THR A 156 -18.77 9.78 -22.81
C THR A 156 -17.98 9.57 -24.11
N ALA A 157 -18.01 10.51 -25.06
CA ALA A 157 -17.16 10.46 -26.25
C ALA A 157 -15.67 10.47 -25.90
N VAL A 158 -15.28 11.26 -24.89
CA VAL A 158 -13.92 11.28 -24.31
C VAL A 158 -13.56 10.03 -23.52
N LEU A 159 -14.50 9.26 -23.01
CA LEU A 159 -14.20 7.95 -22.43
C LEU A 159 -14.09 6.85 -23.50
N ARG A 160 -14.75 7.04 -24.65
CA ARG A 160 -14.96 6.00 -25.67
C ARG A 160 -13.94 5.92 -26.80
N ASP A 161 -12.96 6.81 -26.90
CA ASP A 161 -12.01 6.77 -28.02
C ASP A 161 -12.27 7.79 -29.13
N SER A 162 -13.41 8.49 -29.07
CA SER A 162 -14.10 8.90 -30.30
C SER A 162 -13.91 10.39 -30.59
N TYR A 163 -12.81 10.70 -31.28
CA TYR A 163 -12.51 12.06 -31.74
C TYR A 163 -13.63 12.65 -32.59
N ASP A 164 -14.10 11.91 -33.61
CA ASP A 164 -15.11 12.43 -34.53
C ASP A 164 -16.46 12.70 -33.82
N MET A 165 -16.83 11.86 -32.85
CA MET A 165 -18.03 12.08 -32.05
C MET A 165 -17.89 13.31 -31.15
N ALA A 166 -16.72 13.52 -30.53
CA ALA A 166 -16.46 14.70 -29.72
C ALA A 166 -16.47 15.98 -30.58
N ALA A 167 -15.83 15.95 -31.75
CA ALA A 167 -15.83 17.06 -32.71
C ALA A 167 -17.25 17.39 -33.17
N LEU A 168 -18.05 16.36 -33.46
CA LEU A 168 -19.45 16.52 -33.82
C LEU A 168 -20.26 17.16 -32.69
N LEU A 169 -20.18 16.64 -31.47
CA LEU A 169 -20.88 17.20 -30.31
C LEU A 169 -20.53 18.67 -30.08
N ILE A 170 -19.25 19.02 -30.15
CA ILE A 170 -18.78 20.42 -29.99
C ILE A 170 -19.32 21.31 -31.11
N ASN A 171 -19.28 20.86 -32.37
CA ASN A 171 -19.81 21.62 -33.51
C ASN A 171 -21.32 21.89 -33.40
N TYR A 172 -22.07 21.03 -32.71
CA TYR A 172 -23.50 21.20 -32.45
C TYR A 172 -23.81 21.84 -31.08
N GLY A 173 -22.83 22.49 -30.44
CA GLY A 173 -23.05 23.31 -29.24
C GLY A 173 -22.93 22.58 -27.90
N ALA A 174 -22.21 21.45 -27.84
CA ALA A 174 -21.80 20.87 -26.57
C ALA A 174 -20.92 21.86 -25.80
N ASP A 175 -21.24 22.09 -24.52
CA ASP A 175 -20.45 22.91 -23.62
C ASP A 175 -19.19 22.15 -23.20
N VAL A 176 -18.05 22.57 -23.73
CA VAL A 176 -16.73 22.00 -23.41
C VAL A 176 -16.32 22.18 -21.95
N ASN A 177 -16.92 23.15 -21.25
CA ASN A 177 -16.65 23.45 -19.84
C ASN A 177 -17.70 22.83 -18.91
N LEU A 178 -18.60 21.99 -19.42
CA LEU A 178 -19.64 21.35 -18.65
C LEU A 178 -19.05 20.47 -17.54
N ARG A 179 -19.31 20.86 -16.30
CA ARG A 179 -18.90 20.11 -15.11
C ARG A 179 -19.78 18.88 -14.93
N CYS A 180 -19.18 17.69 -15.01
CA CYS A 180 -19.82 16.40 -14.83
C CYS A 180 -19.68 15.94 -13.36
N ALA A 181 -19.69 14.63 -13.09
CA ALA A 181 -19.44 14.08 -11.77
C ALA A 181 -18.15 14.63 -11.13
N ASN A 182 -18.17 14.86 -9.82
CA ASN A 182 -17.04 15.42 -9.05
C ASN A 182 -16.49 16.75 -9.61
N GLU A 183 -17.36 17.54 -10.26
CA GLU A 183 -17.02 18.78 -10.94
C GLU A 183 -15.94 18.64 -12.04
N ARG A 184 -15.70 17.43 -12.53
CA ARG A 184 -14.74 17.18 -13.61
C ARG A 184 -15.34 17.56 -14.96
N THR A 185 -14.52 18.15 -15.81
CA THR A 185 -14.87 18.44 -17.21
C THR A 185 -14.32 17.34 -18.13
N ALA A 186 -14.79 17.30 -19.37
CA ALA A 186 -14.25 16.41 -20.40
C ALA A 186 -12.72 16.57 -20.59
N LEU A 187 -12.20 17.79 -20.37
CA LEU A 187 -10.76 18.07 -20.42
C LEU A 187 -9.97 17.33 -19.32
N HIS A 188 -10.53 17.16 -18.12
CA HIS A 188 -9.87 16.42 -17.04
C HIS A 188 -9.62 14.96 -17.44
N GLU A 189 -10.66 14.29 -17.94
CA GLU A 189 -10.54 12.87 -18.31
C GLU A 189 -9.71 12.69 -19.59
N ALA A 190 -9.79 13.58 -20.57
CA ALA A 190 -8.89 13.53 -21.72
C ALA A 190 -7.41 13.70 -21.33
N ALA A 191 -7.14 14.59 -20.36
CA ALA A 191 -5.80 14.81 -19.84
C ALA A 191 -5.29 13.61 -19.04
N LYS A 192 -6.13 13.02 -18.18
CA LYS A 192 -5.82 11.81 -17.41
C LYS A 192 -5.54 10.60 -18.31
N LEU A 193 -6.30 10.45 -19.41
CA LEU A 193 -6.24 9.31 -20.33
C LEU A 193 -5.20 9.46 -21.46
N GLY A 194 -4.50 10.59 -21.56
CA GLY A 194 -3.45 10.77 -22.56
C GLY A 194 -3.97 11.07 -23.97
N ARG A 195 -5.19 11.60 -24.10
CA ARG A 195 -5.85 11.82 -25.39
C ARG A 195 -5.50 13.19 -25.97
N GLU A 196 -4.29 13.30 -26.50
CA GLU A 196 -3.73 14.56 -27.00
C GLU A 196 -4.65 15.29 -27.98
N ASP A 197 -5.19 14.59 -28.97
CA ASP A 197 -5.99 15.22 -30.02
C ASP A 197 -7.34 15.71 -29.49
N MET A 198 -7.91 15.02 -28.50
CA MET A 198 -9.11 15.49 -27.80
C MET A 198 -8.83 16.71 -26.94
N VAL A 199 -7.68 16.76 -26.26
CA VAL A 199 -7.24 17.94 -25.51
C VAL A 199 -7.06 19.14 -26.45
N LYS A 200 -6.39 18.95 -27.61
CA LYS A 200 -6.22 20.00 -28.63
C LYS A 200 -7.57 20.52 -29.10
N LEU A 201 -8.49 19.62 -29.46
CA LEU A 201 -9.84 19.96 -29.92
C LEU A 201 -10.57 20.80 -28.88
N MET A 202 -10.61 20.35 -27.61
CA MET A 202 -11.30 21.06 -26.54
C MET A 202 -10.69 22.44 -26.25
N LEU A 203 -9.36 22.56 -26.18
CA LEU A 203 -8.67 23.83 -25.95
C LEU A 203 -8.88 24.84 -27.10
N VAL A 204 -8.90 24.37 -28.35
CA VAL A 204 -9.24 25.23 -29.51
C VAL A 204 -10.70 25.67 -29.46
N SER A 205 -11.57 24.82 -28.91
CA SER A 205 -13.02 25.06 -28.81
C SER A 205 -13.40 25.88 -27.57
N GLY A 206 -12.43 26.49 -26.87
CA GLY A 206 -12.68 27.38 -25.74
C GLY A 206 -12.77 26.71 -24.36
N ALA A 207 -12.27 25.48 -24.22
CA ALA A 207 -12.15 24.87 -22.90
C ALA A 207 -11.19 25.68 -22.01
N HIS A 208 -11.60 25.91 -20.77
CA HIS A 208 -10.73 26.49 -19.77
C HIS A 208 -9.57 25.52 -19.49
N PRO A 209 -8.31 26.00 -19.47
CA PRO A 209 -7.14 25.14 -19.28
C PRO A 209 -6.96 24.68 -17.83
N ASP A 210 -7.57 25.39 -16.86
CA ASP A 210 -7.36 25.18 -15.43
C ASP A 210 -8.68 25.07 -14.60
N PRO A 211 -9.67 24.27 -15.02
CA PRO A 211 -10.83 23.99 -14.20
C PRO A 211 -10.42 23.14 -12.99
N GLN A 212 -11.01 23.39 -11.84
CA GLN A 212 -10.81 22.59 -10.63
C GLN A 212 -11.97 21.61 -10.45
N SER A 213 -11.63 20.35 -10.19
CA SER A 213 -12.58 19.34 -9.70
C SER A 213 -12.96 19.57 -8.23
N THR A 214 -13.89 18.77 -7.70
CA THR A 214 -14.28 18.83 -6.27
C THR A 214 -13.11 18.64 -5.31
N TYR A 215 -12.09 17.87 -5.72
CA TYR A 215 -10.87 17.63 -4.94
C TYR A 215 -9.75 18.64 -5.29
N GLY A 216 -10.04 19.68 -6.06
CA GLY A 216 -9.04 20.68 -6.46
C GLY A 216 -8.07 20.23 -7.54
N PHE A 217 -8.13 18.98 -8.03
CA PHE A 217 -7.32 18.54 -9.16
C PHE A 217 -7.68 19.30 -10.43
N THR A 218 -6.65 19.70 -11.17
CA THR A 218 -6.73 20.35 -12.47
C THR A 218 -6.39 19.36 -13.58
N PRO A 219 -6.73 19.61 -14.86
CA PRO A 219 -6.32 18.75 -15.96
C PRO A 219 -4.80 18.59 -16.04
N LEU A 220 -4.04 19.63 -15.70
CA LEU A 220 -2.58 19.59 -15.63
C LEU A 220 -2.09 18.63 -14.55
N ALA A 221 -2.71 18.64 -13.35
CA ALA A 221 -2.39 17.71 -12.27
C ALA A 221 -2.62 16.25 -12.69
N LEU A 222 -3.75 15.96 -13.35
CA LEU A 222 -4.07 14.61 -13.81
C LEU A 222 -3.14 14.16 -14.95
N ALA A 223 -2.80 15.03 -15.90
CA ALA A 223 -1.82 14.73 -16.94
C ALA A 223 -0.43 14.48 -16.34
N ALA A 224 -0.03 15.25 -15.32
CA ALA A 224 1.23 15.09 -14.62
C ALA A 224 1.33 13.76 -13.87
N GLN A 225 0.26 13.38 -13.17
CA GLN A 225 0.15 12.11 -12.46
C GLN A 225 0.20 10.91 -13.43
N SER A 226 -0.48 10.99 -14.57
CA SER A 226 -0.43 9.95 -15.61
C SER A 226 0.85 10.00 -16.47
N GLY A 227 1.66 11.04 -16.34
CA GLY A 227 2.90 11.21 -17.11
C GLY A 227 2.71 11.59 -18.58
N HIS A 228 1.63 12.28 -18.95
CA HIS A 228 1.35 12.71 -20.32
C HIS A 228 1.97 14.09 -20.61
N THR A 229 3.27 14.12 -20.89
CA THR A 229 4.09 15.33 -21.03
C THR A 229 3.65 16.27 -22.13
N GLU A 230 3.22 15.75 -23.28
CA GLU A 230 2.74 16.51 -24.43
C GLU A 230 1.48 17.29 -24.07
N ILE A 231 0.58 16.66 -23.30
CA ILE A 231 -0.63 17.30 -22.77
C ILE A 231 -0.29 18.38 -21.76
N MET A 232 0.65 18.09 -20.86
CA MET A 232 1.12 19.08 -19.89
C MET A 232 1.65 20.34 -20.59
N GLU A 233 2.50 20.17 -21.62
CA GLU A 233 3.04 21.28 -22.39
C GLU A 233 1.92 22.09 -23.08
N MET A 234 0.93 21.42 -23.67
CA MET A 234 -0.22 22.09 -24.27
C MET A 234 -1.04 22.90 -23.27
N LEU A 235 -1.31 22.33 -22.08
CA LEU A 235 -2.06 23.00 -21.02
C LEU A 235 -1.29 24.21 -20.46
N LEU A 236 0.00 24.04 -20.18
CA LEU A 236 0.89 25.11 -19.71
C LEU A 236 0.97 26.27 -20.71
N ARG A 237 1.15 25.97 -22.00
CA ARG A 237 1.15 26.98 -23.08
C ARG A 237 -0.19 27.71 -23.21
N LYS A 238 -1.29 27.09 -22.81
CA LYS A 238 -2.63 27.71 -22.77
C LYS A 238 -2.94 28.43 -21.46
N GLY A 239 -1.98 28.50 -20.53
CA GLY A 239 -2.09 29.29 -19.29
C GLY A 239 -2.57 28.49 -18.08
N ALA A 240 -2.46 27.17 -18.08
CA ALA A 240 -2.66 26.38 -16.85
C ALA A 240 -1.62 26.76 -15.79
N ASN A 241 -2.03 26.85 -14.52
CA ASN A 241 -1.14 27.25 -13.44
C ASN A 241 -0.29 26.07 -12.93
N ALA A 242 1.03 26.11 -13.16
CA ALA A 242 1.97 25.10 -12.65
C ALA A 242 2.07 25.08 -11.11
N HIS A 243 1.67 26.16 -10.42
CA HIS A 243 1.67 26.28 -8.96
C HIS A 243 0.33 25.90 -8.32
N GLY A 244 -0.60 25.30 -9.09
CA GLY A 244 -1.87 24.84 -8.56
C GLY A 244 -1.70 23.85 -7.41
N GLN A 245 -2.67 23.86 -6.49
CA GLN A 245 -2.74 22.89 -5.41
C GLN A 245 -4.13 22.26 -5.37
N ALA A 246 -4.18 20.96 -5.09
CA ALA A 246 -5.39 20.23 -4.79
C ALA A 246 -5.92 20.60 -3.38
N SER A 247 -7.09 20.07 -3.02
CA SER A 247 -7.76 20.39 -1.75
C SER A 247 -6.99 19.93 -0.51
N ASP A 248 -6.13 18.92 -0.64
CA ASP A 248 -5.22 18.41 0.40
C ASP A 248 -3.86 19.15 0.43
N SER A 249 -3.78 20.29 -0.28
CA SER A 249 -2.56 21.07 -0.52
C SER A 249 -1.49 20.36 -1.37
N SER A 250 -1.82 19.24 -2.02
CA SER A 250 -0.89 18.56 -2.93
C SER A 250 -0.61 19.44 -4.16
N SER A 251 0.66 19.73 -4.39
CA SER A 251 1.10 20.50 -5.56
C SER A 251 1.09 19.62 -6.81
N ILE A 252 0.98 20.24 -7.99
CA ILE A 252 1.05 19.51 -9.27
C ILE A 252 2.38 18.74 -9.40
N LEU A 253 3.47 19.28 -8.86
CA LEU A 253 4.77 18.60 -8.83
C LEU A 253 4.76 17.36 -7.91
N LEU A 254 4.00 17.40 -6.81
CA LEU A 254 3.80 16.22 -5.95
C LEU A 254 3.03 15.14 -6.71
N GLU A 255 2.01 15.49 -7.49
CA GLU A 255 1.28 14.54 -8.34
C GLU A 255 2.16 13.95 -9.44
N ALA A 256 3.01 14.76 -10.07
CA ALA A 256 4.01 14.26 -11.03
C ALA A 256 5.00 13.29 -10.38
N ALA A 257 5.45 13.60 -9.17
CA ALA A 257 6.32 12.73 -8.37
C ALA A 257 5.60 11.43 -7.97
N SER A 258 4.28 11.48 -7.78
CA SER A 258 3.41 10.33 -7.51
C SER A 258 3.29 9.40 -8.73
N GLY A 259 3.19 9.98 -9.93
CA GLY A 259 3.17 9.27 -11.21
C GLY A 259 4.53 8.70 -11.62
N GLY A 260 5.62 9.36 -11.23
CA GLY A 260 6.98 8.86 -11.43
C GLY A 260 7.60 9.15 -12.79
N ASN A 261 6.91 9.86 -13.69
CA ASN A 261 7.47 10.26 -14.97
C ASN A 261 8.52 11.39 -14.76
N PRO A 262 9.82 11.13 -15.04
CA PRO A 262 10.87 12.13 -14.85
C PRO A 262 10.72 13.36 -15.76
N ASP A 263 10.18 13.18 -16.96
CA ASP A 263 10.01 14.28 -17.92
C ASP A 263 8.88 15.21 -17.48
N ALA A 264 7.81 14.66 -16.88
CA ALA A 264 6.75 15.45 -16.26
C ALA A 264 7.27 16.29 -15.07
N VAL A 265 8.10 15.68 -14.22
CA VAL A 265 8.74 16.37 -13.09
C VAL A 265 9.68 17.48 -13.60
N ALA A 266 10.52 17.20 -14.60
CA ALA A 266 11.42 18.18 -15.20
C ALA A 266 10.66 19.35 -15.82
N LEU A 267 9.61 19.07 -16.61
CA LEU A 267 8.78 20.09 -17.25
C LEU A 267 8.15 21.03 -16.23
N LEU A 268 7.61 20.52 -15.12
CA LEU A 268 7.01 21.37 -14.09
C LEU A 268 8.05 22.25 -13.39
N LEU A 269 9.25 21.73 -13.12
CA LEU A 269 10.36 22.50 -12.55
C LEU A 269 10.82 23.61 -13.52
N GLU A 270 10.86 23.34 -14.82
CA GLU A 270 11.17 24.35 -15.85
C GLU A 270 10.14 25.49 -15.88
N TYR A 271 8.86 25.18 -15.63
CA TYR A 271 7.78 26.15 -15.51
C TYR A 271 7.68 26.76 -14.09
N GLY A 272 8.68 26.53 -13.23
CA GLY A 272 8.83 27.21 -11.94
C GLY A 272 8.13 26.54 -10.75
N ALA A 273 7.63 25.32 -10.88
CA ALA A 273 7.02 24.61 -9.76
C ALA A 273 8.02 24.44 -8.59
N ASP A 274 7.56 24.63 -7.36
CA ASP A 274 8.39 24.54 -6.16
C ASP A 274 8.36 23.14 -5.55
N ALA A 275 9.53 22.51 -5.45
CA ALA A 275 9.73 21.18 -4.85
C ALA A 275 9.62 21.16 -3.32
N ASN A 276 9.51 22.33 -2.68
CA ASN A 276 9.53 22.49 -1.22
C ASN A 276 8.15 22.73 -0.60
N ILE A 277 7.09 22.64 -1.40
CA ILE A 277 5.71 22.77 -0.92
C ILE A 277 5.21 21.42 -0.41
N PRO A 278 4.90 21.28 0.90
CA PRO A 278 4.35 20.04 1.45
C PRO A 278 2.83 19.96 1.27
N LYS A 279 2.29 18.74 1.13
CA LYS A 279 0.86 18.47 1.31
C LYS A 279 0.46 18.51 2.79
N ASN A 280 -0.83 18.43 3.11
CA ASN A 280 -1.34 18.51 4.48
C ASN A 280 -0.71 17.50 5.47
N SER A 281 -0.30 16.32 4.99
CA SER A 281 0.41 15.32 5.82
C SER A 281 1.89 15.63 6.04
N GLY A 282 2.43 16.69 5.44
CA GLY A 282 3.84 17.08 5.51
C GLY A 282 4.71 16.46 4.41
N HIS A 283 4.18 15.60 3.55
CA HIS A 283 4.95 14.99 2.45
C HIS A 283 5.31 16.02 1.39
N LEU A 284 6.55 15.93 0.89
CA LEU A 284 7.09 16.71 -0.21
C LEU A 284 7.15 15.81 -1.45
N PRO A 285 7.28 16.36 -2.68
CA PRO A 285 7.49 15.56 -3.88
C PRO A 285 8.60 14.51 -3.74
N ILE A 286 9.73 14.85 -3.11
CA ILE A 286 10.84 13.90 -2.87
C ILE A 286 10.41 12.70 -2.00
N HIS A 287 9.50 12.90 -1.04
CA HIS A 287 9.02 11.85 -0.16
C HIS A 287 8.15 10.87 -0.94
N VAL A 288 7.22 11.36 -1.75
CA VAL A 288 6.31 10.54 -2.56
C VAL A 288 7.08 9.76 -3.64
N ALA A 289 8.03 10.40 -4.32
CA ALA A 289 8.88 9.70 -5.29
C ALA A 289 9.71 8.58 -4.66
N ALA A 290 10.20 8.80 -3.43
CA ALA A 290 10.93 7.78 -2.68
C ALA A 290 10.02 6.63 -2.21
N ASP A 291 8.81 6.95 -1.75
CA ASP A 291 7.82 5.98 -1.27
C ASP A 291 7.32 5.04 -2.38
N ARG A 292 7.12 5.57 -3.59
CA ARG A 292 6.68 4.80 -4.77
C ARG A 292 7.82 4.21 -5.61
N GLY A 293 9.07 4.48 -5.23
CA GLY A 293 10.24 3.86 -5.86
C GLY A 293 10.65 4.45 -7.20
N HIS A 294 10.24 5.69 -7.49
CA HIS A 294 10.47 6.37 -8.76
C HIS A 294 11.88 6.95 -8.84
N LEU A 295 12.87 6.07 -9.08
CA LEU A 295 14.30 6.40 -9.05
C LEU A 295 14.72 7.59 -9.93
N LEU A 296 14.17 7.68 -11.15
CA LEU A 296 14.53 8.74 -12.09
C LEU A 296 13.96 10.09 -11.67
N ALA A 297 12.69 10.13 -11.24
CA ALA A 297 12.10 11.34 -10.65
C ALA A 297 12.87 11.77 -9.39
N LEU A 298 13.26 10.81 -8.55
CA LEU A 298 14.02 11.08 -7.33
C LEU A 298 15.39 11.73 -7.62
N LYS A 299 16.10 11.30 -8.69
CA LYS A 299 17.34 11.93 -9.14
C LYS A 299 17.18 13.41 -9.49
N ILE A 300 16.04 13.77 -10.07
CA ILE A 300 15.72 15.15 -10.44
C ILE A 300 15.34 15.96 -9.20
N LEU A 301 14.60 15.36 -8.26
CA LEU A 301 14.08 16.04 -7.06
C LEU A 301 15.14 16.30 -5.98
N ILE A 302 16.13 15.42 -5.81
CA ILE A 302 17.20 15.60 -4.81
C ILE A 302 17.92 16.95 -4.88
N PRO A 303 18.43 17.41 -6.04
CA PRO A 303 19.16 18.67 -6.11
C PRO A 303 18.28 19.92 -5.92
N VAL A 304 16.97 19.82 -6.14
CA VAL A 304 16.03 20.95 -6.06
C VAL A 304 15.29 21.04 -4.72
N THR A 305 15.46 20.05 -3.82
CA THR A 305 14.77 20.01 -2.53
C THR A 305 15.67 20.52 -1.41
N ASP A 306 15.15 21.45 -0.62
CA ASP A 306 15.83 22.03 0.53
C ASP A 306 15.80 21.09 1.74
N LEU A 307 16.96 20.87 2.35
CA LEU A 307 17.08 20.12 3.61
C LEU A 307 16.27 20.75 4.76
N ALA A 308 16.01 22.07 4.70
CA ALA A 308 15.20 22.75 5.68
C ALA A 308 13.72 22.33 5.59
N ALA A 309 13.19 22.21 4.38
CA ALA A 309 11.81 21.74 4.15
C ALA A 309 11.63 20.29 4.65
N ILE A 310 12.61 19.42 4.38
CA ILE A 310 12.63 18.03 4.87
C ILE A 310 12.67 17.97 6.40
N LYS A 311 13.41 18.86 7.06
CA LYS A 311 13.40 18.92 8.54
C LYS A 311 12.07 19.40 9.09
N GLN A 312 11.39 20.32 8.39
CA GLN A 312 10.10 20.86 8.82
C GLN A 312 8.95 19.86 8.66
N SER A 313 8.99 19.01 7.62
CA SER A 313 8.02 17.91 7.45
C SER A 313 8.11 16.91 8.61
N GLY A 314 9.30 16.75 9.21
CA GLY A 314 9.53 15.76 10.25
C GLY A 314 9.62 14.32 9.73
N ILE A 315 9.76 14.16 8.41
CA ILE A 315 9.92 12.89 7.70
C ILE A 315 11.17 13.03 6.82
N SER A 316 11.94 11.96 6.68
CA SER A 316 13.07 11.92 5.72
C SER A 316 12.68 11.05 4.54
N PRO A 317 13.11 11.35 3.30
CA PRO A 317 12.86 10.50 2.14
C PRO A 317 13.42 9.07 2.32
N VAL A 318 14.40 8.89 3.21
CA VAL A 318 14.93 7.57 3.59
C VAL A 318 13.86 6.71 4.28
N HIS A 319 12.96 7.32 5.07
CA HIS A 319 11.82 6.62 5.68
C HIS A 319 10.86 6.10 4.61
N CYS A 320 10.51 6.96 3.66
CA CYS A 320 9.62 6.64 2.55
C CYS A 320 10.20 5.52 1.67
N ALA A 321 11.47 5.62 1.26
CA ALA A 321 12.12 4.55 0.49
C ALA A 321 12.19 3.21 1.26
N ALA A 322 12.37 3.26 2.58
CA ALA A 322 12.34 2.07 3.43
C ALA A 322 10.92 1.51 3.64
N ALA A 323 9.90 2.37 3.68
CA ALA A 323 8.49 2.01 3.78
C ALA A 323 7.97 1.35 2.50
N GLY A 324 8.32 1.89 1.32
CA GLY A 324 8.01 1.29 0.02
C GLY A 324 8.87 0.08 -0.37
N ALA A 325 9.86 -0.30 0.44
CA ALA A 325 10.81 -1.38 0.15
C ALA A 325 11.56 -1.19 -1.19
N HIS A 326 12.07 0.02 -1.42
CA HIS A 326 12.75 0.42 -2.66
C HIS A 326 14.26 0.60 -2.45
N PRO A 327 15.07 -0.48 -2.52
CA PRO A 327 16.50 -0.44 -2.16
C PRO A 327 17.32 0.46 -3.10
N GLN A 328 16.93 0.59 -4.37
CA GLN A 328 17.64 1.44 -5.34
C GLN A 328 17.47 2.93 -5.01
N CYS A 329 16.25 3.35 -4.64
CA CYS A 329 15.97 4.71 -4.19
C CYS A 329 16.69 5.00 -2.87
N LEU A 330 16.68 4.03 -1.96
CA LEU A 330 17.38 4.12 -0.70
C LEU A 330 18.90 4.27 -0.90
N GLU A 331 19.52 3.46 -1.76
CA GLU A 331 20.94 3.57 -2.08
C GLU A 331 21.30 4.96 -2.62
N LEU A 332 20.48 5.47 -3.53
CA LEU A 332 20.65 6.80 -4.11
C LEU A 332 20.56 7.92 -3.06
N LEU A 333 19.60 7.82 -2.13
CA LEU A 333 19.48 8.78 -1.02
C LEU A 333 20.68 8.71 -0.07
N ILE A 334 21.16 7.51 0.25
CA ILE A 334 22.36 7.34 1.08
C ILE A 334 23.58 7.97 0.38
N GLN A 335 23.75 7.74 -0.93
CA GLN A 335 24.82 8.34 -1.72
C GLN A 335 24.71 9.88 -1.80
N ALA A 336 23.49 10.43 -1.81
CA ALA A 336 23.24 11.86 -1.75
C ALA A 336 23.49 12.49 -0.37
N GLY A 337 23.83 11.68 0.65
CA GLY A 337 24.21 12.16 1.98
C GLY A 337 23.04 12.35 2.95
N PHE A 338 21.88 11.75 2.69
CA PHE A 338 20.77 11.75 3.64
C PHE A 338 21.11 10.94 4.91
N ASP A 339 20.74 11.46 6.07
CA ASP A 339 20.99 10.80 7.35
C ASP A 339 20.06 9.59 7.54
N VAL A 340 20.65 8.40 7.60
CA VAL A 340 19.95 7.13 7.84
C VAL A 340 19.41 6.98 9.25
N ASN A 341 19.91 7.78 10.19
CA ASN A 341 19.47 7.81 11.58
C ASN A 341 18.56 9.02 11.88
N PHE A 342 18.09 9.74 10.86
CA PHE A 342 17.02 10.71 11.04
C PHE A 342 15.82 10.01 11.68
N MET A 343 15.22 10.61 12.69
CA MET A 343 14.09 10.03 13.42
C MET A 343 12.82 10.78 13.05
N LEU A 344 11.72 10.04 12.80
CA LEU A 344 10.43 10.68 12.58
C LEU A 344 10.06 11.59 13.75
N ASP A 345 9.49 12.74 13.39
CA ASP A 345 8.94 13.69 14.35
C ASP A 345 7.80 13.04 15.15
N GLN A 346 7.63 13.49 16.39
CA GLN A 346 6.62 12.95 17.29
C GLN A 346 5.20 13.13 16.73
N ARG A 347 4.94 14.16 15.93
CA ARG A 347 3.64 14.39 15.28
C ARG A 347 3.29 13.26 14.32
N VAL A 348 4.26 12.79 13.54
CA VAL A 348 4.04 11.72 12.55
C VAL A 348 4.05 10.36 13.24
N SER A 349 5.02 10.12 14.14
CA SER A 349 5.17 8.86 14.86
C SER A 349 3.94 8.46 15.70
N LYS A 350 3.12 9.42 16.14
CA LYS A 350 1.86 9.17 16.86
C LYS A 350 0.78 8.48 16.03
N HIS A 351 0.82 8.61 14.70
CA HIS A 351 -0.14 7.93 13.80
C HIS A 351 0.16 6.43 13.65
N TYR A 352 1.30 5.96 14.17
CA TYR A 352 1.65 4.55 14.20
C TYR A 352 1.50 3.99 15.63
N ASP A 353 0.74 2.89 15.76
CA ASP A 353 0.50 2.20 17.03
C ASP A 353 1.78 1.75 17.74
N ASP A 354 2.83 1.43 16.97
CA ASP A 354 4.14 0.98 17.48
C ASP A 354 5.10 2.13 17.79
N HIS A 355 4.69 3.39 17.54
CA HIS A 355 5.50 4.59 17.68
C HIS A 355 6.87 4.47 16.99
N ARG A 356 6.90 3.82 15.82
CA ARG A 356 8.10 3.69 14.99
C ARG A 356 8.71 5.04 14.66
N LYS A 357 10.04 5.09 14.53
CA LYS A 357 10.78 6.33 14.29
C LYS A 357 11.96 6.22 13.35
N SER A 358 12.66 5.09 13.26
CA SER A 358 13.82 4.97 12.37
C SER A 358 13.43 4.35 11.03
N ALA A 359 14.13 4.72 9.95
CA ALA A 359 13.96 4.08 8.64
C ALA A 359 14.27 2.58 8.69
N LEU A 360 15.21 2.17 9.54
CA LEU A 360 15.55 0.77 9.76
C LEU A 360 14.35 -0.03 10.28
N HIS A 361 13.54 0.56 11.16
CA HIS A 361 12.33 -0.07 11.68
C HIS A 361 11.30 -0.34 10.58
N PHE A 362 11.10 0.57 9.62
CA PHE A 362 10.23 0.34 8.47
C PHE A 362 10.72 -0.84 7.64
N ALA A 363 11.99 -0.83 7.25
CA ALA A 363 12.57 -1.90 6.43
C ALA A 363 12.50 -3.28 7.13
N VAL A 364 12.75 -3.32 8.45
CA VAL A 364 12.61 -4.55 9.27
C VAL A 364 11.16 -5.00 9.36
N SER A 365 10.21 -4.08 9.54
CA SER A 365 8.77 -4.38 9.64
C SER A 365 8.21 -4.96 8.34
N ASN A 366 8.73 -4.51 7.20
CA ASN A 366 8.36 -5.01 5.88
C ASN A 366 9.15 -6.26 5.47
N SER A 367 10.06 -6.75 6.31
CA SER A 367 10.97 -7.88 6.00
C SER A 367 11.84 -7.66 4.74
N ASP A 368 12.14 -6.41 4.38
CA ASP A 368 13.00 -6.11 3.23
C ASP A 368 14.49 -6.21 3.60
N LEU A 369 15.04 -7.41 3.36
CA LEU A 369 16.45 -7.69 3.62
C LEU A 369 17.42 -6.79 2.85
N SER A 370 17.05 -6.33 1.64
CA SER A 370 17.92 -5.52 0.80
C SER A 370 18.07 -4.12 1.40
N SER A 371 16.96 -3.47 1.74
CA SER A 371 16.99 -2.16 2.40
C SER A 371 17.60 -2.22 3.79
N VAL A 372 17.35 -3.28 4.56
CA VAL A 372 18.00 -3.45 5.87
C VAL A 372 19.52 -3.58 5.72
N LYS A 373 20.02 -4.34 4.74
CA LYS A 373 21.47 -4.45 4.45
C LYS A 373 22.08 -3.10 4.10
N LEU A 374 21.41 -2.31 3.25
CA LEU A 374 21.86 -0.97 2.85
C LEU A 374 21.87 0.01 4.03
N LEU A 375 20.81 0.06 4.83
CA LEU A 375 20.74 0.93 6.00
C LEU A 375 21.82 0.57 7.03
N LEU A 376 21.98 -0.72 7.34
CA LEU A 376 22.97 -1.18 8.30
C LEU A 376 24.42 -1.00 7.83
N SER A 377 24.69 -1.14 6.52
CA SER A 377 26.01 -0.86 5.95
C SER A 377 26.32 0.64 5.95
N ALA A 378 25.29 1.48 5.81
CA ALA A 378 25.37 2.94 5.93
C ALA A 378 25.44 3.44 7.39
N GLY A 379 25.38 2.55 8.39
CA GLY A 379 25.55 2.90 9.81
C GLY A 379 24.24 3.16 10.56
N ALA A 380 23.10 2.62 10.11
CA ALA A 380 21.85 2.68 10.85
C ALA A 380 21.95 1.94 12.20
N LEU A 381 21.36 2.52 13.24
CA LEU A 381 21.43 2.01 14.61
C LEU A 381 20.20 1.15 14.98
N PRO A 382 20.35 -0.16 15.26
CA PRO A 382 19.23 -1.09 15.45
C PRO A 382 18.44 -0.95 16.77
N ASN A 383 18.84 -0.04 17.66
CA ASN A 383 18.32 0.06 19.03
C ASN A 383 17.68 1.42 19.36
N GLN A 384 17.35 2.23 18.35
CA GLN A 384 16.82 3.59 18.55
C GLN A 384 15.30 3.62 18.81
N ASP A 385 14.57 2.68 18.23
CA ASP A 385 13.11 2.66 18.31
C ASP A 385 12.58 2.19 19.67
N PRO A 386 11.35 2.62 20.07
CA PRO A 386 10.70 2.15 21.29
C PRO A 386 10.51 0.62 21.30
N VAL A 387 10.16 0.06 20.15
CA VAL A 387 10.12 -1.39 19.89
C VAL A 387 11.37 -1.74 19.10
N ASN A 388 12.24 -2.57 19.68
CA ASN A 388 13.52 -2.89 19.04
C ASN A 388 13.32 -3.63 17.72
N CYS A 389 14.09 -3.29 16.69
CA CYS A 389 14.13 -4.01 15.40
C CYS A 389 14.36 -5.53 15.59
N LEU A 390 15.22 -5.90 16.55
CA LEU A 390 15.47 -7.31 16.89
C LEU A 390 14.21 -8.01 17.42
N GLN A 391 13.37 -7.32 18.18
CA GLN A 391 12.12 -7.90 18.69
C GLN A 391 11.16 -8.27 17.55
N ILE A 392 11.09 -7.41 16.53
CA ILE A 392 10.26 -7.63 15.35
C ILE A 392 10.78 -8.82 14.56
N ALA A 393 12.08 -8.83 14.27
CA ALA A 393 12.73 -9.94 13.56
C ALA A 393 12.56 -11.29 14.27
N LEU A 394 12.66 -11.30 15.61
CA LEU A 394 12.42 -12.50 16.43
C LEU A 394 10.96 -12.97 16.39
N ARG A 395 9.99 -12.04 16.36
CA ARG A 395 8.58 -12.39 16.24
C ARG A 395 8.26 -13.00 14.87
N MET A 396 8.86 -12.47 13.81
CA MET A 396 8.71 -12.99 12.44
C MET A 396 9.42 -14.33 12.25
N GLY A 397 10.45 -14.62 13.04
CA GLY A 397 11.25 -15.82 12.92
C GLY A 397 12.21 -15.80 11.71
N ASN A 398 12.55 -14.62 11.19
CA ASN A 398 13.45 -14.49 10.04
C ASN A 398 14.92 -14.57 10.50
N TYR A 399 15.53 -15.75 10.36
CA TYR A 399 16.92 -16.00 10.78
C TYR A 399 17.94 -15.06 10.12
N GLU A 400 17.76 -14.73 8.84
CA GLU A 400 18.70 -13.85 8.13
C GLU A 400 18.65 -12.43 8.69
N LEU A 401 17.44 -11.92 8.92
CA LEU A 401 17.22 -10.60 9.51
C LEU A 401 17.77 -10.51 10.94
N ILE A 402 17.51 -11.54 11.75
CA ILE A 402 18.06 -11.65 13.11
C ILE A 402 19.60 -11.67 13.04
N SER A 403 20.19 -12.51 12.20
CA SER A 403 21.65 -12.62 12.05
C SER A 403 22.27 -11.28 11.65
N LEU A 404 21.66 -10.59 10.69
CA LEU A 404 22.11 -9.29 10.20
C LEU A 404 22.05 -8.22 11.30
N LEU A 405 20.91 -8.08 11.98
CA LEU A 405 20.75 -7.13 13.08
C LEU A 405 21.76 -7.39 14.22
N LEU A 406 21.98 -8.65 14.57
CA LEU A 406 22.95 -9.04 15.61
C LEU A 406 24.39 -8.68 15.23
N ARG A 407 24.79 -8.90 13.98
CA ARG A 407 26.11 -8.51 13.45
C ARG A 407 26.34 -7.01 13.49
N HIS A 408 25.28 -6.22 13.34
CA HIS A 408 25.31 -4.76 13.42
C HIS A 408 24.98 -4.22 14.82
N GLY A 409 25.07 -5.05 15.87
CA GLY A 409 25.06 -4.59 17.26
C GLY A 409 23.67 -4.45 17.89
N ALA A 410 22.64 -5.11 17.34
CA ALA A 410 21.35 -5.19 18.00
C ALA A 410 21.45 -5.73 19.43
N ASN A 411 20.74 -5.11 20.36
CA ASN A 411 20.80 -5.45 21.76
C ASN A 411 19.92 -6.67 22.05
N VAL A 412 20.53 -7.83 22.29
CA VAL A 412 19.82 -9.05 22.74
C VAL A 412 19.27 -8.96 24.17
N ASN A 413 19.77 -8.02 24.98
CA ASN A 413 19.45 -7.92 26.40
C ASN A 413 18.46 -6.80 26.72
N TYR A 414 17.45 -6.61 25.87
CA TYR A 414 16.41 -5.60 26.07
C TYR A 414 15.29 -6.11 26.99
N PHE A 415 14.55 -5.18 27.59
CA PHE A 415 13.42 -5.46 28.47
C PHE A 415 12.15 -4.80 27.90
N CYS A 416 11.15 -5.61 27.61
CA CYS A 416 9.83 -5.14 27.17
C CYS A 416 9.12 -4.40 28.32
N ARG A 417 8.53 -3.24 28.01
CA ARG A 417 7.77 -2.44 29.00
C ARG A 417 6.42 -3.06 29.38
N VAL A 418 5.79 -3.78 28.44
CA VAL A 418 4.44 -4.33 28.60
C VAL A 418 4.41 -5.55 29.53
N ASN A 419 5.48 -6.35 29.55
CA ASN A 419 5.60 -7.52 30.42
C ASN A 419 7.01 -7.59 31.02
N PRO A 420 7.24 -7.01 32.21
CA PRO A 420 8.57 -6.92 32.81
C PRO A 420 9.02 -8.30 33.31
N LEU A 421 10.07 -8.82 32.68
CA LEU A 421 10.73 -10.06 33.08
C LEU A 421 12.01 -9.77 33.85
N HIS A 422 12.40 -10.72 34.72
CA HIS A 422 13.69 -10.66 35.40
C HIS A 422 14.88 -10.90 34.47
N PHE A 423 14.62 -11.62 33.39
CA PHE A 423 15.58 -11.96 32.34
C PHE A 423 15.25 -11.19 31.05
N PRO A 424 16.21 -11.00 30.14
CA PRO A 424 15.95 -10.24 28.93
C PRO A 424 14.85 -10.83 28.05
N SER A 425 14.02 -9.96 27.47
CA SER A 425 12.75 -10.36 26.85
C SER A 425 12.90 -11.14 25.54
N ALA A 426 14.05 -11.04 24.86
CA ALA A 426 14.33 -11.73 23.60
C ALA A 426 14.08 -13.25 23.67
N LEU A 427 14.35 -13.85 24.83
CA LEU A 427 14.22 -15.29 25.06
C LEU A 427 12.80 -15.82 24.87
N GLN A 428 11.77 -15.00 25.11
CA GLN A 428 10.36 -15.43 24.98
C GLN A 428 10.03 -15.96 23.59
N TYR A 429 10.71 -15.45 22.55
CA TYR A 429 10.47 -15.82 21.16
C TYR A 429 11.28 -17.04 20.71
N THR A 430 12.34 -17.41 21.44
CA THR A 430 13.28 -18.46 21.01
C THR A 430 13.16 -19.77 21.77
N LEU A 431 12.21 -19.91 22.72
CA LEU A 431 12.10 -21.11 23.56
C LEU A 431 11.85 -22.40 22.78
N LYS A 432 11.23 -22.31 21.60
CA LYS A 432 10.89 -23.44 20.72
C LYS A 432 11.94 -23.71 19.63
N ASP A 433 12.96 -22.86 19.54
CA ASP A 433 13.91 -22.86 18.42
C ASP A 433 15.35 -22.79 18.95
N GLU A 434 16.08 -23.89 18.78
CA GLU A 434 17.46 -23.99 19.25
C GLU A 434 18.39 -23.10 18.45
N VAL A 435 18.13 -22.94 17.15
CA VAL A 435 18.95 -22.13 16.25
C VAL A 435 18.86 -20.67 16.68
N MET A 436 17.65 -20.13 16.85
CA MET A 436 17.48 -18.75 17.33
C MET A 436 18.00 -18.56 18.76
N LEU A 437 17.78 -19.54 19.64
CA LEU A 437 18.29 -19.50 21.01
C LEU A 437 19.82 -19.42 21.02
N ARG A 438 20.51 -20.29 20.25
CA ARG A 438 21.97 -20.27 20.14
C ARG A 438 22.47 -19.00 19.46
N MET A 439 21.75 -18.46 18.47
CA MET A 439 22.08 -17.15 17.89
C MET A 439 22.10 -16.07 18.97
N LEU A 440 21.04 -15.90 19.77
CA LEU A 440 21.02 -14.88 20.83
C LEU A 440 22.15 -15.09 21.85
N LEU A 441 22.39 -16.33 22.26
CA LEU A 441 23.44 -16.70 23.23
C LEU A 441 24.85 -16.40 22.71
N ASN A 442 25.12 -16.70 21.44
CA ASN A 442 26.41 -16.42 20.78
C ASN A 442 26.73 -14.92 20.79
N TYR A 443 25.72 -14.07 20.59
CA TYR A 443 25.84 -12.59 20.62
C TYR A 443 25.72 -11.98 22.03
N GLY A 444 25.77 -12.80 23.07
CA GLY A 444 25.96 -12.36 24.45
C GLY A 444 24.66 -12.07 25.21
N TYR A 445 23.63 -12.89 24.98
CA TYR A 445 22.45 -12.92 25.84
C TYR A 445 22.83 -13.24 27.30
N ASP A 446 22.19 -12.57 28.25
CA ASP A 446 22.49 -12.65 29.67
C ASP A 446 21.81 -13.84 30.36
N THR A 447 22.37 -15.03 30.15
CA THR A 447 21.81 -16.29 30.65
C THR A 447 21.87 -16.40 32.17
N GLN A 448 22.79 -15.70 32.86
CA GLN A 448 22.90 -15.77 34.31
C GLN A 448 21.61 -15.29 34.98
N ARG A 449 20.98 -14.23 34.45
CA ARG A 449 19.71 -13.69 34.96
C ARG A 449 18.54 -14.65 34.85
N CYS A 450 18.59 -15.64 33.95
CA CYS A 450 17.58 -16.69 33.88
C CYS A 450 17.64 -17.63 35.11
N PHE A 451 18.77 -17.70 35.80
CA PHE A 451 18.94 -18.55 36.97
C PHE A 451 18.98 -17.80 38.30
N ASP A 452 18.92 -16.46 38.25
CA ASP A 452 18.79 -15.60 39.42
C ASP A 452 17.36 -15.68 40.00
N CYS A 453 17.13 -16.71 40.81
CA CYS A 453 15.88 -16.89 41.54
C CYS A 453 16.05 -16.52 43.01
N PRO A 454 15.34 -15.49 43.53
CA PRO A 454 15.45 -15.07 44.93
C PRO A 454 14.93 -16.13 45.92
N HIS A 455 14.11 -17.07 45.46
CA HIS A 455 13.60 -18.16 46.29
C HIS A 455 14.63 -19.27 46.51
N GLY A 456 15.56 -19.49 45.57
CA GLY A 456 16.55 -20.56 45.66
C GLY A 456 15.90 -21.93 45.94
N ASP A 457 16.29 -22.56 47.06
CA ASP A 457 15.74 -23.86 47.49
C ASP A 457 14.40 -23.75 48.25
N LYS A 458 13.92 -22.54 48.54
CA LYS A 458 12.64 -22.34 49.25
C LYS A 458 11.47 -22.77 48.37
N VAL A 459 10.35 -23.11 49.02
CA VAL A 459 9.09 -23.42 48.33
C VAL A 459 8.57 -22.14 47.67
N HIS A 460 8.28 -22.21 46.36
CA HIS A 460 7.64 -21.11 45.66
C HIS A 460 6.18 -20.97 46.13
N PRO A 461 5.68 -19.75 46.39
CA PRO A 461 4.27 -19.55 46.73
C PRO A 461 3.36 -20.15 45.66
N SER A 462 2.37 -20.96 46.08
CA SER A 462 1.39 -21.59 45.19
C SER A 462 0.33 -20.57 44.77
N TYR A 463 0.69 -19.58 43.98
CA TYR A 463 -0.31 -18.76 43.31
C TYR A 463 -0.78 -19.51 42.06
N THR A 464 -1.91 -20.23 42.19
CA THR A 464 -2.76 -20.60 41.07
C THR A 464 -3.39 -19.31 40.53
N VAL A 465 -2.74 -18.68 39.56
CA VAL A 465 -3.43 -17.70 38.73
C VAL A 465 -3.37 -18.24 37.31
N GLU A 466 -4.40 -19.01 36.98
CA GLU A 466 -4.93 -19.00 35.62
C GLU A 466 -5.27 -17.54 35.29
N GLY A 467 -4.64 -16.99 34.26
CA GLY A 467 -4.98 -15.67 33.74
C GLY A 467 -3.89 -14.62 33.93
N TRP A 468 -3.44 -14.07 32.82
CA TRP A 468 -2.68 -12.82 32.75
C TRP A 468 -3.60 -11.70 33.27
N THR A 469 -3.44 -11.28 34.53
CA THR A 469 -4.17 -10.10 35.06
C THR A 469 -3.31 -8.85 34.91
N SER A 470 -3.93 -7.78 34.41
CA SER A 470 -3.30 -6.55 33.89
C SER A 470 -2.82 -5.55 34.95
N THR A 471 -2.80 -5.91 36.24
CA THR A 471 -2.69 -4.90 37.32
C THR A 471 -1.46 -5.01 38.22
N VAL A 472 -0.54 -5.95 38.00
CA VAL A 472 0.70 -5.99 38.80
C VAL A 472 1.91 -6.24 37.90
N ILE A 473 2.80 -5.24 37.81
CA ILE A 473 4.17 -5.36 37.31
C ILE A 473 4.87 -6.41 38.17
N LYS A 474 4.83 -7.68 37.74
CA LYS A 474 5.53 -8.77 38.41
C LYS A 474 6.79 -9.08 37.62
N ASP A 475 7.94 -8.82 38.25
CA ASP A 475 9.28 -9.22 37.83
C ASP A 475 9.38 -10.75 37.70
N THR A 476 8.78 -11.28 36.64
CA THR A 476 8.47 -12.70 36.49
C THR A 476 9.76 -13.47 36.25
N LYS A 477 9.97 -14.55 37.01
CA LYS A 477 11.22 -15.32 36.98
C LYS A 477 11.18 -16.35 35.85
N PHE A 478 12.34 -16.68 35.29
CA PHE A 478 12.44 -17.69 34.23
C PHE A 478 11.87 -19.05 34.66
N CYS A 479 12.13 -19.48 35.90
CA CYS A 479 11.57 -20.70 36.46
C CYS A 479 10.04 -20.68 36.55
N GLU A 480 9.39 -19.53 36.58
CA GLU A 480 7.93 -19.44 36.57
C GLU A 480 7.38 -19.59 35.15
N VAL A 481 8.05 -18.99 34.17
CA VAL A 481 7.67 -19.06 32.75
C VAL A 481 7.89 -20.46 32.18
N ILE A 482 9.09 -21.02 32.31
CA ILE A 482 9.46 -22.28 31.65
C ILE A 482 8.76 -23.51 32.27
N THR A 483 8.18 -23.37 33.46
CA THR A 483 7.47 -24.45 34.17
C THR A 483 5.96 -24.42 33.93
N LEU A 484 5.45 -23.48 33.13
CA LEU A 484 4.05 -23.48 32.70
C LEU A 484 3.72 -24.77 31.95
N SER A 485 2.49 -25.26 32.10
CA SER A 485 2.06 -26.57 31.57
C SER A 485 2.32 -26.74 30.07
N TRP A 486 2.19 -25.67 29.29
CA TRP A 486 2.44 -25.65 27.85
C TRP A 486 3.92 -25.41 27.45
N LEU A 487 4.82 -25.04 28.37
CA LEU A 487 6.26 -24.85 28.10
C LEU A 487 7.16 -25.89 28.79
N GLN A 488 6.68 -26.58 29.81
CA GLN A 488 7.49 -27.48 30.65
C GLN A 488 8.23 -28.57 29.85
N HIS A 489 7.68 -29.02 28.72
CA HIS A 489 8.32 -30.02 27.85
C HIS A 489 9.60 -29.51 27.16
N LEU A 490 9.73 -28.19 26.98
CA LEU A 490 10.92 -27.55 26.39
C LEU A 490 12.01 -27.30 27.46
N SER A 491 11.65 -27.30 28.74
CA SER A 491 12.53 -26.87 29.85
C SER A 491 13.87 -27.61 29.88
N GLY A 492 13.88 -28.92 29.64
CA GLY A 492 15.10 -29.74 29.63
C GLY A 492 16.09 -29.29 28.56
N LYS A 493 15.64 -29.23 27.30
CA LYS A 493 16.46 -28.82 26.16
C LYS A 493 16.93 -27.35 26.30
N VAL A 494 16.05 -26.41 26.66
CA VAL A 494 16.40 -24.98 26.83
C VAL A 494 17.48 -24.81 27.90
N VAL A 495 17.29 -25.40 29.09
CA VAL A 495 18.25 -25.30 30.19
C VAL A 495 19.57 -25.96 29.80
N ARG A 496 19.54 -27.10 29.11
CA ARG A 496 20.74 -27.78 28.63
C ARG A 496 21.56 -26.90 27.69
N VAL A 497 20.92 -26.22 26.74
CA VAL A 497 21.59 -25.26 25.83
C VAL A 497 22.15 -24.08 26.61
N MET A 498 21.36 -23.49 27.51
CA MET A 498 21.78 -22.35 28.34
C MET A 498 23.01 -22.66 29.19
N LEU A 499 23.12 -23.88 29.71
CA LEU A 499 24.28 -24.31 30.51
C LEU A 499 25.59 -24.13 29.74
N ASP A 500 25.61 -24.27 28.40
CA ASP A 500 26.83 -24.08 27.58
C ASP A 500 27.42 -22.65 27.65
N TYR A 501 26.66 -21.68 28.18
CA TYR A 501 26.99 -20.25 28.23
C TYR A 501 27.13 -19.69 29.65
N VAL A 502 27.00 -20.51 30.68
CA VAL A 502 27.12 -20.12 32.08
C VAL A 502 28.16 -20.97 32.79
N ASP A 503 28.70 -20.41 33.87
CA ASP A 503 29.69 -21.05 34.73
C ASP A 503 29.05 -22.09 35.65
N GLN A 504 29.09 -21.87 36.97
CA GLN A 504 28.43 -22.73 37.95
C GLN A 504 27.18 -22.02 38.46
N VAL A 505 26.03 -22.67 38.30
CA VAL A 505 24.74 -22.05 38.52
C VAL A 505 23.88 -22.91 39.45
N ARG A 506 23.16 -22.27 40.37
CA ARG A 506 22.21 -22.94 41.24
C ARG A 506 20.80 -22.87 40.64
N ILE A 507 20.17 -24.01 40.47
CA ILE A 507 18.79 -24.11 39.99
C ILE A 507 17.85 -24.16 41.20
N CYS A 508 16.76 -23.37 41.16
CA CYS A 508 15.78 -23.36 42.24
C CYS A 508 14.99 -24.68 42.35
N SER A 509 14.38 -24.90 43.51
CA SER A 509 13.58 -26.10 43.82
C SER A 509 12.48 -26.38 42.79
N LYS A 510 11.77 -25.34 42.33
CA LYS A 510 10.68 -25.44 41.34
C LYS A 510 11.18 -25.88 39.96
N LEU A 511 12.23 -25.26 39.45
CA LEU A 511 12.80 -25.63 38.15
C LEU A 511 13.42 -27.02 38.21
N LYS A 512 14.09 -27.37 39.32
CA LYS A 512 14.64 -28.71 39.56
C LYS A 512 13.57 -29.81 39.49
N ALA A 513 12.42 -29.60 40.13
CA ALA A 513 11.32 -30.57 40.15
C ALA A 513 10.74 -30.86 38.74
N VAL A 514 10.71 -29.86 37.86
CA VAL A 514 10.26 -30.02 36.47
C VAL A 514 11.34 -30.66 35.61
N LEU A 515 12.60 -30.25 35.77
CA LEU A 515 13.72 -30.81 35.02
C LEU A 515 13.96 -32.28 35.33
N GLN A 516 13.73 -32.73 36.57
CA GLN A 516 13.82 -34.14 36.96
C GLN A 516 12.86 -35.06 36.19
N LYS A 517 11.76 -34.52 35.66
CA LYS A 517 10.79 -35.25 34.85
C LYS A 517 11.19 -35.35 33.37
N GLN A 518 12.24 -34.63 32.95
CA GLN A 518 12.69 -34.60 31.56
C GLN A 518 13.73 -35.69 31.30
N GLY A 519 13.71 -36.28 30.10
CA GLY A 519 14.66 -37.35 29.71
C GLY A 519 16.14 -36.93 29.73
N ILE A 520 16.42 -35.63 29.60
CA ILE A 520 17.79 -35.05 29.54
C ILE A 520 18.33 -34.72 30.95
N TRP A 521 17.58 -35.03 32.02
CA TRP A 521 17.97 -34.70 33.40
C TRP A 521 19.32 -35.25 33.82
N SER A 522 19.67 -36.47 33.41
CA SER A 522 20.94 -37.12 33.78
C SER A 522 22.15 -36.29 33.33
N GLU A 523 22.10 -35.75 32.12
CA GLU A 523 23.14 -34.89 31.57
C GLU A 523 23.17 -33.52 32.28
N ILE A 524 22.01 -32.91 32.48
CA ILE A 524 21.88 -31.63 33.20
C ILE A 524 22.43 -31.76 34.63
N HIS A 525 22.04 -32.81 35.35
CA HIS A 525 22.49 -33.10 36.71
C HIS A 525 24.00 -33.31 36.76
N PHE A 526 24.57 -34.04 35.78
CA PHE A 526 26.02 -34.23 35.67
C PHE A 526 26.75 -32.90 35.50
N ILE A 527 26.23 -31.98 34.68
CA ILE A 527 26.82 -30.65 34.47
C ILE A 527 26.75 -29.79 35.75
N LEU A 528 25.65 -29.85 36.50
CA LEU A 528 25.44 -29.03 37.70
C LEU A 528 26.23 -29.53 38.92
N THR A 529 26.51 -30.82 39.00
CA THR A 529 27.22 -31.43 40.16
C THR A 529 28.73 -31.42 39.99
N ASN A 530 29.23 -31.48 38.75
CA ASN A 530 30.66 -31.54 38.47
C ASN A 530 31.24 -30.16 38.13
N PRO A 531 32.50 -29.90 38.49
CA PRO A 531 33.19 -28.70 38.05
C PRO A 531 33.30 -28.65 36.52
N ARG A 532 33.10 -27.46 35.95
CA ARG A 532 33.24 -27.24 34.50
C ARG A 532 34.71 -27.37 34.10
N SER A 533 34.95 -27.80 32.87
CA SER A 533 36.31 -27.89 32.34
C SER A 533 37.00 -26.51 32.33
N LEU A 534 38.31 -26.49 32.59
CA LEU A 534 39.10 -25.25 32.58
C LEU A 534 38.96 -24.52 31.23
N LYS A 535 38.94 -25.27 30.13
CA LYS A 535 38.72 -24.75 28.77
C LYS A 535 37.45 -23.87 28.69
N HIS A 536 36.33 -24.40 29.22
CA HIS A 536 35.05 -23.71 29.23
C HIS A 536 35.06 -22.46 30.14
N LEU A 537 35.61 -22.57 31.35
CA LEU A 537 35.72 -21.43 32.27
C LEU A 537 36.58 -20.30 31.70
N CYS A 538 37.70 -20.65 31.04
CA CYS A 538 38.54 -19.70 30.34
C CYS A 538 37.76 -18.97 29.23
N ARG A 539 36.95 -19.69 28.42
CA ARG A 539 36.11 -19.06 27.38
C ARG A 539 35.18 -18.01 27.97
N LEU A 540 34.48 -18.33 29.06
CA LEU A 540 33.56 -17.40 29.71
C LEU A 540 34.29 -16.18 30.28
N LYS A 541 35.45 -16.39 30.92
CA LYS A 541 36.26 -15.30 31.47
C LYS A 541 36.79 -14.38 30.37
N ILE A 542 37.30 -14.95 29.27
CA ILE A 542 37.76 -14.19 28.09
C ILE A 542 36.60 -13.34 27.55
N ARG A 543 35.43 -13.94 27.31
CA ARG A 543 34.24 -13.22 26.83
C ARG A 543 33.81 -12.09 27.78
N LYS A 544 33.86 -12.33 29.10
CA LYS A 544 33.56 -11.32 30.12
C LYS A 544 34.57 -10.15 30.07
N CYS A 545 35.85 -10.43 29.88
CA CYS A 545 36.90 -9.41 29.76
C CYS A 545 36.83 -8.63 28.44
N MET A 546 36.53 -9.30 27.32
CA MET A 546 36.34 -8.62 26.03
C MET A 546 35.11 -7.70 26.06
N GLY A 547 34.08 -8.07 26.81
CA GLY A 547 32.85 -7.30 26.88
C GLY A 547 31.96 -7.48 25.64
N ARG A 548 30.68 -7.15 25.79
CA ARG A 548 29.64 -7.48 24.80
C ARG A 548 29.83 -6.73 23.47
N LEU A 549 30.25 -5.47 23.49
CA LEU A 549 30.42 -4.65 22.29
C LEU A 549 31.53 -5.20 21.38
N HIS A 550 32.68 -5.57 21.95
CA HIS A 550 33.79 -6.16 21.20
C HIS A 550 33.49 -7.56 20.66
N LEU A 551 32.69 -8.35 21.38
CA LEU A 551 32.25 -9.67 20.90
C LEU A 551 31.31 -9.58 19.71
N ARG A 552 30.51 -8.51 19.63
CA ARG A 552 29.52 -8.28 18.56
C ARG A 552 30.12 -7.63 17.33
N CYS A 553 31.21 -6.87 17.47
CA CYS A 553 31.86 -6.15 16.38
C CYS A 553 32.75 -7.08 15.53
N PRO A 554 32.37 -7.40 14.28
CA PRO A 554 33.17 -8.30 13.42
C PRO A 554 34.54 -7.70 13.08
N VAL A 555 34.62 -6.38 12.97
CA VAL A 555 35.84 -5.61 12.69
C VAL A 555 36.85 -5.79 13.83
N PHE A 556 36.41 -5.67 15.08
CA PHE A 556 37.30 -5.89 16.21
C PHE A 556 37.88 -7.32 16.22
N MET A 557 37.05 -8.31 15.90
CA MET A 557 37.47 -9.72 15.86
C MET A 557 38.45 -10.03 14.72
N SER A 558 38.39 -9.32 13.59
CA SER A 558 39.36 -9.49 12.52
C SER A 558 40.75 -8.98 12.94
N PHE A 559 40.83 -7.81 13.59
CA PHE A 559 42.09 -7.19 14.04
C PHE A 559 42.71 -7.81 15.29
N LEU A 560 41.96 -8.61 16.05
CA LEU A 560 42.49 -9.27 17.25
C LEU A 560 43.64 -10.24 16.87
N PRO A 561 44.84 -10.15 17.49
CA PRO A 561 45.99 -10.99 17.18
C PRO A 561 45.88 -12.38 17.81
N LEU A 562 44.77 -13.08 17.57
CA LEU A 562 44.54 -14.46 17.99
C LEU A 562 44.45 -15.40 16.78
N PRO A 563 44.91 -16.65 16.89
CA PRO A 563 44.67 -17.68 15.88
C PRO A 563 43.18 -17.86 15.57
N ASN A 564 42.83 -18.13 14.31
CA ASN A 564 41.44 -18.29 13.85
C ASN A 564 40.65 -19.35 14.64
N ARG A 565 41.31 -20.43 15.07
CA ARG A 565 40.69 -21.47 15.92
C ARG A 565 40.29 -20.94 17.30
N LEU A 566 41.10 -20.07 17.90
CA LEU A 566 40.77 -19.44 19.19
C LEU A 566 39.66 -18.39 19.03
N LYS A 567 39.68 -17.62 17.93
CA LYS A 567 38.58 -16.70 17.58
C LYS A 567 37.26 -17.46 17.42
N ALA A 568 37.27 -18.57 16.66
CA ALA A 568 36.11 -19.42 16.46
C ALA A 568 35.57 -19.98 17.79
N TYR A 569 36.47 -20.45 18.67
CA TYR A 569 36.11 -20.97 19.98
C TYR A 569 35.50 -19.90 20.91
N VAL A 570 36.06 -18.69 20.92
CA VAL A 570 35.53 -17.57 21.72
C VAL A 570 34.16 -17.12 21.20
N LEU A 571 33.94 -17.19 19.89
CA LEU A 571 32.68 -16.82 19.23
C LEU A 571 31.63 -17.93 19.22
N TYR A 572 31.90 -19.08 19.85
CA TYR A 572 30.99 -20.23 19.84
C TYR A 572 30.62 -20.69 18.43
N LYS A 573 31.55 -20.65 17.47
CA LYS A 573 31.27 -21.07 16.08
C LYS A 573 30.84 -22.54 15.98
N GLU A 574 31.24 -23.38 16.93
CA GLU A 574 30.75 -24.76 17.04
C GLU A 574 29.24 -24.85 17.30
N TYR A 575 28.63 -23.80 17.86
CA TYR A 575 27.21 -23.70 18.17
C TYR A 575 26.45 -22.76 17.22
N ASP A 576 27.10 -22.26 16.17
CA ASP A 576 26.47 -21.48 15.11
C ASP A 576 25.77 -22.39 14.11
N LEU A 577 24.63 -22.94 14.51
CA LEU A 577 23.84 -23.89 13.71
C LEU A 577 23.36 -23.27 12.39
N TYR A 578 23.01 -21.97 12.42
CA TYR A 578 22.60 -21.21 11.25
C TYR A 578 23.75 -21.06 10.24
N GLY A 579 24.94 -20.65 10.69
CA GLY A 579 26.11 -20.51 9.82
C GLY A 579 26.62 -21.83 9.24
N GLN A 580 26.26 -22.97 9.85
CA GLN A 580 26.59 -24.32 9.37
C GLN A 580 25.55 -24.88 8.37
N GLY A 581 24.47 -24.15 8.08
CA GLY A 581 23.39 -24.60 7.18
C GLY A 581 22.53 -25.72 7.76
N ILE A 582 22.59 -25.94 9.08
CA ILE A 582 21.82 -26.97 9.77
C ILE A 582 20.45 -26.36 10.11
N PHE A 583 19.50 -26.49 9.19
CA PHE A 583 18.11 -26.02 9.36
C PHE A 583 17.20 -27.04 10.05
N THR A 584 17.76 -28.11 10.60
CA THR A 584 16.99 -29.20 11.19
C THR A 584 16.60 -28.85 12.63
N GLY A 585 15.32 -28.50 12.82
CA GLY A 585 14.59 -28.82 14.05
C GLY A 585 13.82 -27.67 14.67
N THR A 586 12.62 -27.39 14.16
CA THR A 586 11.52 -27.02 15.06
C THR A 586 11.32 -28.17 16.05
N TRP A 587 11.27 -27.87 17.34
CA TRP A 587 11.39 -28.85 18.43
C TRP A 587 10.25 -29.84 18.55
#